data_AF-T0LCZ3-F1
#
_entry.id   AF-T0LCZ3-F1
#
_cell.length_a   1.000
_cell.length_b   1.000
_cell.length_c   1.000
_cell.angle_alpha   90.00
_cell.angle_beta   90.00
_cell.angle_gamma   90.00
#
_symmetry.space_group_name_H-M   'P 1'
#
loop_
_entity.id
_entity.type
_entity.pdbx_description
1 polymer ?
#
loop_
_entity_poly.entity_id
_entity_poly.type
_entity_poly.pdbx_seq_one_letter_code
_entity_poly.pdbx_strand_id
1 'polypeptide(L)'
;MQRGYKGELKFNHKDEKLELNMGVHNYEICGSKETLSGGEKSFAAMSLLFSLWPYVSCPIKILDEFDVFMDDLNRKFIIQNFIKHFKK
;
A
#
# COMPACT_ATOMS: atom_id res chain seq x y z
N MET A 1 1.74 7.60 -6.16
CA MET A 1 2.80 7.05 -5.30
C MET A 1 3.81 6.35 -6.20
N GLN A 2 4.92 7.00 -6.57
CA GLN A 2 5.91 6.39 -7.45
C GLN A 2 7.30 6.63 -6.87
N ARG A 3 7.83 5.59 -6.22
CA ARG A 3 9.23 5.48 -5.78
C ARG A 3 9.90 4.27 -6.47
N GLY A 4 9.57 4.00 -7.74
CA GLY A 4 10.12 2.86 -8.47
C GLY A 4 9.57 1.49 -8.04
N TYR A 5 8.36 1.46 -7.48
CA TYR A 5 7.62 0.24 -7.14
C TYR A 5 6.68 -0.13 -8.29
N LYS A 6 6.66 -1.41 -8.67
CA LYS A 6 5.67 -1.96 -9.60
C LYS A 6 4.91 -3.06 -8.89
N GLY A 7 3.58 -2.96 -8.84
CA GLY A 7 2.74 -3.93 -8.16
C GLY A 7 1.64 -4.48 -9.06
N GLU A 8 1.25 -5.73 -8.82
CA GLU A 8 0.11 -6.41 -9.44
C GLU A 8 -0.75 -7.07 -8.36
N LEU A 9 -2.07 -6.96 -8.49
CA LEU A 9 -3.04 -7.66 -7.65
C LEU A 9 -3.66 -8.79 -8.46
N LYS A 10 -3.54 -10.03 -7.98
CA LYS A 10 -4.17 -11.20 -8.59
C LYS A 10 -5.33 -11.65 -7.73
N PHE A 11 -6.52 -11.62 -8.32
CA PHE A 11 -7.76 -12.05 -7.68
C PHE A 11 -8.09 -13.47 -8.12
N ASN A 12 -8.17 -14.40 -7.17
CA ASN A 12 -8.70 -15.72 -7.39
C ASN A 12 -10.00 -15.87 -6.59
N HIS A 13 -11.12 -15.58 -7.26
CA HIS A 13 -12.45 -15.63 -6.64
C HIS A 13 -12.94 -17.06 -6.36
N LYS A 14 -12.37 -18.09 -7.01
CA LYS A 14 -12.75 -19.49 -6.75
C LYS A 14 -12.22 -19.96 -5.39
N ASP A 15 -11.00 -19.55 -5.07
CA ASP A 15 -10.34 -19.91 -3.81
C ASP A 15 -10.41 -18.80 -2.75
N GLU A 16 -11.16 -17.71 -3.03
CA GLU A 16 -11.29 -16.52 -2.17
C GLU A 16 -9.94 -15.89 -1.80
N LYS A 17 -8.97 -15.90 -2.72
CA LYS A 17 -7.61 -15.39 -2.50
C LYS A 17 -7.35 -14.07 -3.23
N LEU A 18 -6.64 -13.18 -2.54
CA LEU A 18 -6.03 -11.98 -3.10
C LEU A 18 -4.51 -12.07 -2.90
N GLU A 19 -3.77 -12.10 -4.01
CA GLU A 19 -2.32 -12.10 -4.00
C GLU A 19 -1.79 -10.75 -4.46
N LEU A 20 -0.83 -10.22 -3.71
CA LEU A 20 -0.11 -9.00 -4.02
C LEU A 20 1.31 -9.38 -4.45
N ASN A 21 1.64 -9.06 -5.70
CA ASN A 21 3.00 -9.17 -6.23
C ASN A 21 3.60 -7.78 -6.32
N MET A 22 4.83 -7.60 -5.83
CA MET A 22 5.55 -6.33 -5.99
C MET A 22 7.00 -6.54 -6.40
N GLY A 23 7.45 -5.69 -7.31
CA GLY A 23 8.86 -5.48 -7.65
C GLY A 23 9.33 -4.11 -7.13
N VAL A 24 10.53 -4.10 -6.56
CA VAL A 24 11.15 -2.91 -5.94
C VAL A 24 12.43 -2.55 -6.72
N HIS A 25 12.65 -1.27 -6.99
CA HIS A 25 13.91 -0.73 -7.53
C HIS A 25 14.47 -1.45 -8.78
N ASN A 26 13.67 -1.55 -9.87
CA ASN A 26 14.10 -2.15 -11.14
C ASN A 26 14.60 -3.61 -11.06
N TYR A 27 14.51 -4.28 -9.90
CA TYR A 27 14.75 -5.70 -9.82
C TYR A 27 13.56 -6.42 -10.47
N GLU A 28 13.85 -7.32 -11.41
CA GLU A 28 12.86 -8.19 -12.08
C GLU A 28 12.19 -9.17 -11.11
N ILE A 29 12.72 -9.29 -9.89
CA ILE A 29 12.19 -10.17 -8.84
C ILE A 29 10.90 -9.55 -8.31
N CYS A 30 9.79 -9.91 -8.96
CA CYS A 30 8.45 -9.78 -8.41
C CYS A 30 8.31 -10.86 -7.34
N GLY A 31 8.61 -10.51 -6.11
CA GLY A 31 8.44 -11.42 -5.00
C GLY A 31 7.01 -11.41 -4.47
N SER A 32 6.59 -12.53 -3.88
CA SER A 32 5.31 -12.63 -3.18
C SER A 32 5.36 -11.82 -1.88
N LYS A 33 4.23 -11.69 -1.17
CA LYS A 33 4.17 -10.93 0.10
C LYS A 33 5.30 -11.30 1.06
N GLU A 34 5.74 -12.55 1.07
CA GLU A 34 6.76 -13.10 1.98
C GLU A 34 8.15 -12.48 1.77
N THR A 35 8.49 -12.06 0.55
CA THR A 35 9.82 -11.51 0.23
C THR A 35 9.95 -10.02 0.53
N LEU A 36 8.84 -9.35 0.84
CA LEU A 36 8.82 -7.93 1.15
C LEU A 36 9.24 -7.66 2.60
N SER A 37 10.02 -6.60 2.80
CA SER A 37 10.29 -6.05 4.13
C SER A 37 9.01 -5.59 4.82
N GLY A 38 9.05 -5.42 6.14
CA GLY A 38 7.91 -4.90 6.91
C GLY A 38 7.41 -3.56 6.38
N GLY A 39 8.33 -2.64 6.07
CA GLY A 39 7.99 -1.32 5.54
C GLY A 39 7.37 -1.38 4.15
N GLU A 40 7.86 -2.26 3.27
CA GLU A 40 7.29 -2.45 1.93
C GLU A 40 5.88 -3.06 1.99
N LYS A 41 5.65 -4.01 2.91
CA LYS A 41 4.32 -4.57 3.18
C LYS A 41 3.34 -3.48 3.62
N SER A 42 3.73 -2.65 4.58
CA SER A 42 2.90 -1.54 5.06
C SER A 42 2.66 -0.49 3.97
N PHE A 43 3.67 -0.16 3.17
CA PHE A 43 3.53 0.78 2.06
C PHE A 43 2.57 0.25 0.98
N ALA A 44 2.63 -1.03 0.67
CA ALA A 44 1.74 -1.66 -0.30
C ALA A 44 0.29 -1.70 0.19
N ALA A 45 0.08 -2.08 1.46
CA ALA A 45 -1.23 -2.06 2.10
C ALA A 45 -1.85 -0.66 2.05
N MET A 46 -1.05 0.37 2.36
CA MET A 46 -1.52 1.75 2.27
C MET A 46 -1.82 2.18 0.84
N SER A 47 -0.97 1.82 -0.13
CA SER A 47 -1.19 2.12 -1.55
C SER A 47 -2.51 1.52 -2.07
N LEU A 48 -2.83 0.29 -1.65
CA LEU A 48 -4.11 -0.36 -1.94
C LEU A 48 -5.28 0.39 -1.27
N LEU A 49 -5.14 0.76 -0.01
CA LEU A 49 -6.20 1.48 0.69
C LEU A 49 -6.51 2.84 0.05
N PHE A 50 -5.47 3.58 -0.37
CA PHE A 50 -5.61 4.83 -1.11
C PHE A 50 -6.25 4.67 -2.49
N SER A 51 -6.04 3.54 -3.18
CA SER A 51 -6.68 3.29 -4.48
C SER A 51 -8.17 2.95 -4.35
N LEU A 52 -8.55 2.32 -3.24
CA LEU A 52 -9.94 2.01 -2.92
C LEU A 52 -10.71 3.22 -2.38
N TRP A 53 -10.03 4.13 -1.69
CA TRP A 53 -10.70 5.21 -0.97
C TRP A 53 -11.66 6.10 -1.76
N PRO A 54 -11.36 6.48 -3.02
CA PRO A 54 -12.30 7.23 -3.86
C PRO A 54 -13.64 6.52 -4.09
N TYR A 55 -13.67 5.20 -3.96
CA TYR A 55 -14.85 4.37 -4.18
C TYR A 55 -15.57 4.01 -2.87
N VAL A 56 -14.99 4.31 -1.71
CA VAL A 56 -15.56 4.02 -0.39
C VAL A 56 -16.09 5.30 0.26
N SER A 57 -17.41 5.46 0.26
CA SER A 57 -18.10 6.54 0.97
C SER A 57 -18.15 6.26 2.47
N CYS A 58 -17.20 6.82 3.22
CA CYS A 58 -17.17 6.72 4.68
C CYS A 58 -16.89 8.10 5.31
N PRO A 59 -17.74 8.61 6.24
CA PRO A 59 -17.57 9.94 6.82
C PRO A 59 -16.39 10.05 7.78
N ILE A 60 -16.01 8.95 8.43
CA ILE A 60 -14.90 8.90 9.40
C ILE A 60 -13.99 7.75 9.04
N LYS A 61 -12.68 8.00 8.94
CA LYS A 61 -11.67 7.01 8.60
C LYS A 61 -10.65 6.97 9.72
N ILE A 62 -10.52 5.81 10.38
CA ILE A 62 -9.59 5.58 11.48
C ILE A 62 -8.54 4.60 10.99
N LEU A 63 -7.28 4.92 11.24
CA LEU A 63 -6.13 4.09 10.91
C LEU A 63 -5.33 3.90 12.17
N ASP A 64 -5.24 2.67 12.64
CA ASP A 64 -4.42 2.28 13.79
C ASP A 64 -3.17 1.56 13.30
N GLU A 65 -2.05 1.76 14.00
CA GLU A 65 -0.73 1.16 13.74
C GLU A 65 -0.25 1.20 12.27
N PHE A 66 -0.75 2.14 11.45
CA PHE A 66 -0.48 2.14 10.01
C PHE A 66 1.00 2.41 9.67
N ASP A 67 1.76 3.00 10.59
CA ASP A 67 3.15 3.41 10.42
C ASP A 67 4.16 2.57 11.22
N VAL A 68 3.73 1.53 11.95
CA VAL A 68 4.58 0.71 12.84
C VAL A 68 5.84 0.16 12.13
N PHE A 69 5.73 -0.23 10.86
CA PHE A 69 6.85 -0.76 10.08
C PHE A 69 7.46 0.24 9.09
N MET A 70 6.98 1.48 9.08
CA MET A 70 7.44 2.50 8.12
C MET A 70 8.64 3.28 8.66
N ASP A 71 9.68 3.41 7.84
CA ASP A 71 10.74 4.37 8.09
C ASP A 71 10.22 5.82 8.03
N ASP A 72 11.03 6.75 8.54
CA ASP A 72 10.67 8.17 8.66
C ASP A 72 10.30 8.81 7.31
N LEU A 73 10.94 8.39 6.22
CA LEU A 73 10.69 8.95 4.88
C LEU A 73 9.34 8.47 4.34
N ASN A 74 9.07 7.17 4.44
CA ASN A 74 7.83 6.55 4.01
C ASN A 74 6.65 7.03 4.87
N ARG A 75 6.82 7.12 6.19
CA ARG A 75 5.83 7.65 7.12
C ARG A 75 5.45 9.10 6.78
N LYS A 76 6.45 9.98 6.62
CA LYS A 76 6.22 11.39 6.24
C LYS A 76 5.49 11.50 4.90
N PHE A 77 5.88 10.69 3.92
CA PHE A 77 5.24 10.68 2.61
C PHE A 77 3.77 10.25 2.69
N ILE A 78 3.45 9.18 3.42
CA ILE A 78 2.07 8.69 3.60
C ILE A 78 1.20 9.74 4.30
N ILE A 79 1.69 10.34 5.39
CA ILE A 79 0.97 11.39 6.13
C ILE A 79 0.69 12.61 5.24
N GLN A 80 1.65 13.05 4.44
CA GLN A 80 1.44 14.14 3.49
C GLN A 80 0.36 13.80 2.45
N ASN A 81 0.32 12.55 1.97
CA ASN A 81 -0.73 12.10 1.05
C ASN A 81 -2.11 12.05 1.74
N PHE A 82 -2.21 11.63 3.00
CA PHE A 82 -3.47 11.71 3.75
C PHE A 82 -3.97 13.14 3.85
N ILE A 83 -3.11 14.05 4.30
CA ILE A 83 -3.48 15.46 4.44
C ILE A 83 -3.95 16.02 3.09
N LYS A 84 -3.26 15.71 2.00
CA LYS A 84 -3.67 16.13 0.66
C LYS A 84 -5.00 15.52 0.22
N HIS A 85 -5.23 14.24 0.53
CA HIS A 85 -6.45 13.54 0.16
C HIS A 85 -7.67 14.06 0.92
N PHE A 86 -7.53 14.38 2.22
CA PHE A 86 -8.63 14.84 3.09
C PHE A 86 -8.84 16.35 3.14
N LYS A 87 -7.88 17.16 2.65
CA LYS A 87 -8.05 18.62 2.51
C LYS A 87 -8.95 19.03 1.33
N LYS A 88 -9.53 18.07 0.62
CA LYS A 88 -10.40 18.31 -0.54
C LYS A 88 -11.84 18.51 -0.13
#